data_AF-A0A5C7SG04-F1
#
_entry.id   AF-A0A5C7SG04-F1
#
_cell.length_a   1.000
_cell.length_b   1.000
_cell.length_c   1.000
_cell.angle_alpha   90.00
_cell.angle_beta   90.00
_cell.angle_gamma   90.00
#
_symmetry.space_group_name_H-M   'P 1'
#
loop_
_entity.id
_entity.type
_entity.pdbx_description
1 polymer ?
#
loop_
_entity_poly.entity_id
_entity_poly.type
_entity_poly.pdbx_seq_one_letter_code
_entity_poly.pdbx_strand_id
1 'polypeptide(L)'
;MSPNDPVDTPAVETPPAEAPPPEPAAAPVPARGFLRRHATAVGLLAVLLTAGGYWLAEEIETSRFQATQLAPYARSLSFQVLKGPSEAIRFPLYGPFDQRMGYTELPRITQRLAERGYALTEQARFSKDLLDYTGHGLFAPYHEKTRAGLDVADCRGKPLHGFRYPYRAYADF
;
A
#
# COMPACT_ATOMS: atom_id res chain seq x y z
N MET A 1 -111.42 46.63 24.19
CA MET A 1 -110.71 47.51 23.22
C MET A 1 -109.31 46.92 23.09
N SER A 2 -109.15 45.82 22.34
CA SER A 2 -108.91 45.75 20.88
C SER A 2 -107.50 46.21 20.47
N PRO A 3 -106.86 45.57 19.47
CA PRO A 3 -106.53 44.14 19.36
C PRO A 3 -105.16 43.88 18.66
N ASN A 4 -104.60 42.68 18.77
CA ASN A 4 -104.13 41.83 17.65
C ASN A 4 -103.10 40.78 18.12
N ASP A 5 -103.54 39.53 18.13
CA ASP A 5 -102.70 38.33 17.99
C ASP A 5 -102.25 38.15 16.52
N PRO A 6 -101.32 37.22 16.23
CA PRO A 6 -101.78 35.86 15.97
C PRO A 6 -100.94 34.75 16.65
N VAL A 7 -101.64 33.66 16.92
CA VAL A 7 -101.15 32.32 17.26
C VAL A 7 -100.71 31.59 15.99
N ASP A 8 -99.63 30.80 16.03
CA ASP A 8 -99.60 29.52 15.31
C ASP A 8 -98.52 28.50 15.76
N THR A 9 -99.00 27.29 16.07
CA THR A 9 -98.43 25.91 15.91
C THR A 9 -97.10 25.46 16.58
N PRO A 10 -97.06 24.28 17.27
CA PRO A 10 -95.84 23.65 17.75
C PRO A 10 -95.16 22.80 16.66
N ALA A 11 -93.83 22.86 16.54
CA ALA A 11 -93.06 22.01 15.63
C ALA A 11 -92.31 20.90 16.38
N VAL A 12 -92.39 19.71 15.78
CA VAL A 12 -91.93 18.40 16.23
C VAL A 12 -90.40 18.30 16.28
N GLU A 13 -89.96 17.47 17.23
CA GLU A 13 -88.66 16.85 17.47
C GLU A 13 -87.87 16.41 16.21
N THR A 14 -86.55 16.60 16.22
CA THR A 14 -85.61 15.70 15.53
C THR A 14 -84.26 15.74 16.26
N PRO A 15 -83.81 14.67 16.93
CA PRO A 15 -82.46 14.62 17.47
C PRO A 15 -81.42 14.70 16.33
N PRO A 16 -80.26 15.35 16.56
CA PRO A 16 -79.27 15.59 15.53
C PRO A 16 -78.70 14.28 14.98
N ALA A 17 -78.67 14.17 13.65
CA ALA A 17 -78.02 13.10 12.92
C ALA A 17 -76.52 13.03 13.29
N GLU A 18 -76.09 11.84 13.71
CA GLU A 18 -74.72 11.49 14.04
C GLU A 18 -73.81 11.70 12.81
N ALA A 19 -72.72 12.46 12.99
CA ALA A 19 -71.76 12.76 11.94
C ALA A 19 -71.00 11.49 11.52
N PRO A 20 -70.73 11.28 10.22
CA PRO A 20 -70.00 10.09 9.76
C PRO A 20 -68.55 10.09 10.28
N PRO A 21 -67.97 8.89 10.50
CA PRO A 21 -66.63 8.74 11.09
C PRO A 21 -65.53 9.36 10.20
N PRO A 22 -64.44 9.87 10.79
CA PRO A 22 -63.38 10.54 10.05
C PRO A 22 -62.64 9.58 9.11
N GLU A 23 -62.48 9.97 7.85
CA GLU A 23 -61.67 9.26 6.86
C GLU A 23 -60.20 9.12 7.32
N PRO A 24 -59.53 8.00 7.01
CA PRO A 24 -58.12 7.82 7.34
C PRO A 24 -57.26 8.83 6.57
N ALA A 25 -56.43 9.58 7.30
CA ALA A 25 -55.52 10.57 6.75
C ALA A 25 -54.61 9.97 5.65
N ALA A 26 -54.67 10.55 4.45
CA ALA A 26 -53.86 10.14 3.32
C ALA A 26 -52.35 10.20 3.65
N ALA A 27 -51.62 9.15 3.29
CA ALA A 27 -50.17 9.05 3.52
C ALA A 27 -49.42 10.18 2.79
N PRO A 28 -48.35 10.77 3.37
CA PRO A 28 -47.62 11.85 2.76
C PRO A 28 -46.91 11.38 1.49
N VAL A 29 -47.28 11.95 0.34
CA VAL A 29 -46.55 11.76 -0.93
C VAL A 29 -45.13 12.32 -0.81
N PRO A 30 -44.08 11.56 -1.15
CA PRO A 30 -42.71 12.01 -0.98
C PRO A 30 -42.43 13.24 -1.85
N ALA A 31 -41.89 14.29 -1.24
CA ALA A 31 -41.62 15.55 -1.92
C ALA A 31 -40.64 15.34 -3.08
N ARG A 32 -41.02 15.77 -4.29
CA ARG A 32 -40.24 15.64 -5.56
C ARG A 32 -38.76 16.10 -5.45
N GLY A 33 -38.43 16.98 -4.49
CA GLY A 33 -37.06 17.42 -4.22
C GLY A 33 -36.17 16.35 -3.58
N PHE A 34 -36.72 15.45 -2.77
CA PHE A 34 -35.99 14.33 -2.15
C PHE A 34 -35.57 13.31 -3.21
N LEU A 35 -36.51 12.87 -4.07
CA LEU A 35 -36.20 11.93 -5.16
C LEU A 35 -35.17 12.49 -6.15
N ARG A 36 -35.23 13.78 -6.49
CA ARG A 36 -34.23 14.43 -7.36
C ARG A 36 -32.83 14.45 -6.73
N ARG A 37 -32.72 14.77 -5.43
CA ARG A 37 -31.43 14.75 -4.71
C ARG A 37 -30.84 13.36 -4.63
N HIS A 38 -31.66 12.34 -4.39
CA HIS A 38 -31.20 10.94 -4.41
C HIS A 38 -30.78 10.50 -5.81
N ALA A 39 -31.53 10.85 -6.85
CA ALA A 39 -31.15 10.56 -8.23
C ALA A 39 -29.82 11.25 -8.62
N THR A 40 -29.60 12.51 -8.22
CA THR A 40 -28.32 13.19 -8.44
C THR A 40 -27.19 12.54 -7.65
N ALA A 41 -27.43 12.13 -6.39
CA ALA A 41 -26.42 11.46 -5.58
C ALA A 41 -26.04 10.09 -6.17
N VAL A 42 -27.01 9.32 -6.66
CA VAL A 42 -26.78 8.04 -7.34
C VAL A 42 -26.04 8.25 -8.65
N GLY A 43 -26.40 9.27 -9.45
CA GLY A 43 -25.69 9.62 -10.67
C GLY A 43 -24.24 10.00 -10.41
N LEU A 44 -23.98 10.84 -9.40
CA LEU A 44 -22.63 11.21 -9.00
C LEU A 44 -21.83 10.00 -8.50
N LEU A 45 -22.45 9.13 -7.70
CA LEU A 45 -21.81 7.89 -7.24
C LEU A 45 -21.44 6.99 -8.42
N ALA A 46 -22.35 6.78 -9.37
CA ALA A 46 -22.08 5.99 -10.57
C ALA A 46 -20.88 6.56 -11.34
N VAL A 47 -20.86 7.88 -11.58
CA VAL A 47 -19.73 8.54 -12.27
C VAL A 47 -18.41 8.35 -11.52
N LEU A 48 -18.40 8.51 -10.19
CA LEU A 48 -17.19 8.30 -9.39
C LEU A 48 -16.69 6.86 -9.46
N LEU A 49 -17.60 5.88 -9.45
CA LEU A 49 -17.24 4.47 -9.58
C LEU A 49 -16.66 4.17 -10.96
N THR A 50 -17.25 4.69 -12.04
CA THR A 50 -16.71 4.48 -13.40
C THR A 50 -15.34 5.14 -13.56
N ALA A 51 -15.17 6.37 -13.06
CA ALA A 51 -13.90 7.08 -13.10
C ALA A 51 -12.83 6.38 -12.26
N GLY A 52 -13.17 5.94 -11.05
CA GLY A 52 -12.27 5.17 -10.19
C GLY A 52 -11.89 3.82 -10.79
N GLY A 53 -12.85 3.13 -11.41
CA GLY A 53 -12.61 1.87 -12.12
C GLY A 53 -11.69 2.05 -13.33
N TYR A 54 -11.87 3.11 -14.11
CA TYR A 54 -10.98 3.46 -15.21
C TYR A 54 -9.55 3.75 -14.73
N TRP A 55 -9.40 4.57 -13.69
CA TRP A 55 -8.10 4.88 -13.10
C TRP A 55 -7.41 3.63 -12.56
N LEU A 56 -8.14 2.74 -11.89
CA LEU A 56 -7.61 1.47 -11.40
C LEU A 56 -7.17 0.56 -12.55
N ALA A 57 -7.91 0.51 -13.66
CA ALA A 57 -7.53 -0.27 -14.84
C ALA A 57 -6.23 0.26 -15.47
N GLU A 58 -6.10 1.58 -15.60
CA GLU A 58 -4.86 2.22 -16.09
C GLU A 58 -3.67 1.91 -15.16
N GLU A 59 -3.88 1.95 -13.84
CA GLU A 59 -2.83 1.67 -12.87
C GLU A 59 -2.42 0.19 -12.86
N ILE A 60 -3.36 -0.74 -13.08
CA ILE A 60 -3.03 -2.17 -13.23
C ILE A 60 -2.18 -2.40 -14.49
N GLU A 61 -2.48 -1.71 -15.60
CA GLU A 61 -1.75 -1.87 -16.86
C GLU A 61 -0.37 -1.20 -16.81
N THR A 62 -0.27 -0.02 -16.19
CA THR A 62 0.92 0.83 -16.31
C THR A 62 1.73 0.99 -15.03
N SER A 63 1.14 0.72 -13.87
CA SER A 63 1.74 0.88 -12.52
C SER A 63 2.42 2.24 -12.31
N ARG A 64 1.91 3.29 -12.97
CA ARG A 64 2.56 4.62 -13.01
C ARG A 64 2.58 5.29 -11.65
N PHE A 65 1.44 5.27 -10.96
CA PHE A 65 1.32 5.89 -9.64
C PHE A 65 2.18 5.14 -8.63
N GLN A 66 2.05 3.81 -8.56
CA GLN A 66 2.85 2.95 -7.69
C GLN A 66 4.34 3.14 -7.94
N ALA A 67 4.80 3.09 -9.19
CA ALA A 67 6.21 3.27 -9.51
C ALA A 67 6.74 4.65 -9.08
N THR A 68 5.95 5.70 -9.29
CA THR A 68 6.34 7.07 -8.91
C THR A 68 6.44 7.22 -7.39
N GLN A 69 5.53 6.59 -6.64
CA GLN A 69 5.52 6.66 -5.17
C GLN A 69 6.56 5.72 -4.52
N LEU A 70 6.81 4.55 -5.11
CA LEU A 70 7.77 3.57 -4.60
C LEU A 70 9.22 3.89 -4.97
N ALA A 71 9.46 4.60 -6.08
CA ALA A 71 10.82 4.92 -6.52
C ALA A 71 11.64 5.72 -5.48
N PRO A 72 11.11 6.76 -4.79
CA PRO A 72 11.83 7.44 -3.72
C PRO A 72 12.21 6.51 -2.56
N TYR A 73 11.31 5.62 -2.16
CA TYR A 73 11.59 4.66 -1.09
C TYR A 73 12.65 3.65 -1.53
N ALA A 74 12.54 3.08 -2.74
CA ALA A 74 13.56 2.18 -3.27
C ALA A 74 14.96 2.84 -3.36
N ARG A 75 15.03 4.16 -3.62
CA ARG A 75 16.30 4.91 -3.60
C ARG A 75 16.89 5.06 -2.20
N SER A 76 16.08 5.05 -1.15
CA SER A 76 16.57 5.13 0.23
C SER A 76 17.10 3.79 0.74
N LEU A 77 16.72 2.67 0.10
CA LEU A 77 17.26 1.32 0.31
C LEU A 77 18.67 1.19 -0.27
N SER A 78 19.64 1.90 0.31
CA SER A 78 21.01 2.00 -0.18
C SER A 78 22.04 1.40 0.79
N PHE A 79 23.26 1.25 0.30
CA PHE A 79 24.41 0.84 1.11
C PHE A 79 25.66 1.62 0.70
N GLN A 80 26.64 1.65 1.61
CA GLN A 80 27.94 2.28 1.37
C GLN A 80 29.05 1.46 2.00
N VAL A 81 30.22 1.38 1.36
CA VAL A 81 31.41 0.75 1.95
C VAL A 81 32.14 1.79 2.79
N LEU A 82 32.31 1.49 4.07
CA LEU A 82 33.01 2.37 5.02
C LEU A 82 34.16 1.63 5.70
N LYS A 83 35.10 2.40 6.25
CA LYS A 83 36.25 1.85 6.99
C LYS A 83 35.81 1.10 8.25
N GLY A 84 36.49 -0.01 8.50
CA GLY A 84 36.32 -0.89 9.64
C GLY A 84 35.14 -1.85 9.51
N PRO A 85 34.95 -2.71 10.53
CA PRO A 85 33.78 -3.58 10.62
C PRO A 85 32.47 -2.78 10.65
N SER A 86 31.40 -3.46 10.26
CA SER A 86 30.04 -2.95 10.17
C SER A 86 29.11 -3.79 11.03
N GLU A 87 28.42 -3.14 11.97
CA GLU A 87 27.29 -3.70 12.68
C GLU A 87 25.97 -3.47 11.92
N ALA A 88 26.00 -2.61 10.91
CA ALA A 88 24.87 -2.22 10.08
C ALA A 88 24.83 -3.07 8.81
N ILE A 89 24.80 -4.39 8.94
CA ILE A 89 24.71 -5.31 7.82
C ILE A 89 23.94 -6.56 8.21
N ARG A 90 23.10 -7.07 7.31
CA ARG A 90 22.40 -8.34 7.47
C ARG A 90 22.76 -9.26 6.31
N PHE A 91 23.39 -10.38 6.64
CA PHE A 91 23.73 -11.41 5.65
C PHE A 91 22.52 -12.32 5.39
N PRO A 92 22.30 -12.74 4.13
CA PRO A 92 21.24 -13.69 3.81
C PRO A 92 21.50 -15.03 4.47
N LEU A 93 20.43 -15.72 4.90
CA LEU A 93 20.52 -17.05 5.53
C LEU A 93 20.32 -18.18 4.52
N TYR A 94 19.54 -17.95 3.47
CA TYR A 94 19.18 -18.93 2.46
C TYR A 94 18.85 -18.22 1.14
N GLY A 95 18.85 -18.97 0.05
CA GLY A 95 18.53 -18.48 -1.29
C GLY A 95 19.44 -19.17 -2.32
N PRO A 96 18.90 -19.69 -3.44
CA PRO A 96 19.72 -20.40 -4.42
C PRO A 96 20.79 -19.50 -5.04
N PHE A 97 20.50 -18.20 -5.20
CA PHE A 97 21.48 -17.22 -5.67
C PHE A 97 22.51 -16.91 -4.58
N ASP A 98 22.06 -16.61 -3.36
CA ASP A 98 22.94 -16.26 -2.23
C ASP A 98 23.89 -17.39 -1.82
N GLN A 99 23.44 -18.64 -1.93
CA GLN A 99 24.28 -19.82 -1.72
C GLN A 99 25.30 -19.98 -2.86
N ARG A 100 24.88 -19.89 -4.13
CA ARG A 100 25.79 -20.02 -5.29
C ARG A 100 26.85 -18.93 -5.33
N MET A 101 26.50 -17.71 -4.92
CA MET A 101 27.43 -16.57 -4.88
C MET A 101 28.23 -16.49 -3.56
N GLY A 102 27.92 -17.35 -2.58
CA GLY A 102 28.62 -17.39 -1.29
C GLY A 102 28.26 -16.26 -0.32
N TYR A 103 27.18 -15.51 -0.56
CA TYR A 103 26.70 -14.45 0.34
C TYR A 103 26.31 -14.99 1.72
N THR A 104 25.75 -16.20 1.77
CA THR A 104 25.41 -16.92 3.01
C THR A 104 26.65 -17.32 3.83
N GLU A 105 27.79 -17.52 3.16
CA GLU A 105 29.05 -17.94 3.80
C GLU A 105 29.94 -16.77 4.26
N LEU A 106 29.56 -15.53 3.93
CA LEU A 106 30.35 -14.33 4.28
C LEU A 106 30.68 -14.19 5.77
N PRO A 107 29.75 -14.46 6.72
CA PRO A 107 30.09 -14.45 8.15
C PRO A 107 31.21 -15.43 8.49
N ARG A 108 31.11 -16.66 7.98
CA ARG A 108 32.10 -17.73 8.20
C ARG A 108 33.44 -17.40 7.56
N ILE A 109 33.45 -16.85 6.34
CA ILE A 109 34.66 -16.45 5.64
C ILE A 109 35.37 -15.33 6.42
N THR A 110 34.63 -14.30 6.83
CA THR A 110 35.18 -13.17 7.58
C THR A 110 35.77 -13.63 8.91
N GLN A 111 35.07 -14.51 9.65
CA GLN A 111 35.58 -15.08 10.89
C GLN A 111 36.89 -15.86 10.67
N ARG A 112 36.93 -16.76 9.67
CA ARG A 112 38.12 -17.56 9.36
C ARG A 112 39.33 -16.71 8.92
N LEU A 113 39.09 -15.57 8.29
CA LEU A 113 40.13 -14.61 7.92
C LEU A 113 40.65 -13.91 9.19
N ALA A 114 39.77 -13.45 10.07
CA ALA A 114 40.16 -12.84 11.35
C ALA A 114 41.01 -13.79 12.21
N GLU A 115 40.62 -15.07 12.32
CA GLU A 115 41.38 -16.11 13.05
C GLU A 115 42.79 -16.35 12.47
N ARG A 116 43.01 -16.03 11.20
CA ARG A 116 44.30 -16.18 10.50
C ARG A 116 45.12 -14.89 10.47
N GLY A 117 44.71 -13.86 11.23
CA GLY A 117 45.42 -12.59 11.34
C GLY A 117 45.13 -11.58 10.23
N TYR A 118 44.09 -11.80 9.40
CA TYR A 118 43.64 -10.79 8.46
C TYR A 118 42.78 -9.74 9.16
N ALA A 119 42.98 -8.47 8.82
CA ALA A 119 42.19 -7.37 9.35
C ALA A 119 41.07 -6.98 8.39
N LEU A 120 39.87 -6.75 8.93
CA LEU A 120 38.75 -6.19 8.17
C LEU A 120 38.90 -4.66 8.09
N THR A 121 39.42 -4.19 6.96
CA THR A 121 39.74 -2.77 6.76
C THR A 121 38.54 -1.94 6.35
N GLU A 122 37.61 -2.53 5.59
CA GLU A 122 36.40 -1.88 5.09
C GLU A 122 35.27 -2.89 4.97
N GLN A 123 34.03 -2.44 5.23
CA GLN A 123 32.84 -3.28 5.14
C GLN A 123 31.63 -2.43 4.71
N ALA A 124 30.70 -3.07 4.00
CA ALA A 124 29.43 -2.47 3.63
C ALA A 124 28.56 -2.16 4.86
N ARG A 125 27.92 -0.99 4.85
CA ARG A 125 26.94 -0.51 5.82
C ARG A 125 25.65 -0.18 5.10
N PHE A 126 24.57 -0.82 5.52
CA PHE A 126 23.23 -0.57 5.02
C PHE A 126 22.70 0.75 5.58
N SER A 127 21.89 1.45 4.79
CA SER A 127 21.09 2.56 5.30
C SER A 127 20.13 2.06 6.38
N LYS A 128 19.63 2.97 7.22
CA LYS A 128 18.62 2.64 8.23
C LYS A 128 17.40 1.99 7.58
N ASP A 129 16.95 2.54 6.46
CA ASP A 129 15.78 2.04 5.72
C ASP A 129 16.04 0.64 5.17
N LEU A 130 17.24 0.35 4.67
CA LEU A 130 17.59 -0.99 4.19
C LEU A 130 17.71 -2.02 5.32
N LEU A 131 18.19 -1.62 6.50
CA LEU A 131 18.21 -2.49 7.68
C LEU A 131 16.80 -2.84 8.16
N ASP A 132 15.90 -1.86 8.19
CA ASP A 132 14.51 -2.06 8.57
C ASP A 132 13.78 -2.95 7.54
N TYR A 133 13.94 -2.62 6.25
CA TYR A 133 13.39 -3.39 5.14
C TYR A 133 13.82 -4.87 5.18
N THR A 134 15.11 -5.14 5.32
CA THR A 134 15.63 -6.52 5.45
C THR A 134 15.29 -7.16 6.80
N GLY A 135 14.99 -6.36 7.82
CA GLY A 135 14.49 -6.81 9.12
C GLY A 135 13.09 -7.44 9.05
N HIS A 136 12.29 -7.02 8.08
CA HIS A 136 11.01 -7.66 7.77
C HIS A 136 11.15 -8.97 6.97
N GLY A 137 12.38 -9.44 6.72
CA GLY A 137 12.63 -10.66 5.95
C GLY A 137 12.55 -10.45 4.42
N LEU A 138 12.53 -9.20 3.97
CA LEU A 138 12.52 -8.86 2.55
C LEU A 138 13.94 -8.92 1.97
N PHE A 139 14.06 -9.30 0.70
CA PHE A 139 15.33 -9.40 0.00
C PHE A 139 15.87 -8.01 -0.36
N ALA A 140 17.09 -7.69 0.08
CA ALA A 140 17.71 -6.41 -0.21
C ALA A 140 17.70 -6.13 -1.73
N PRO A 141 17.19 -4.98 -2.19
CA PRO A 141 17.27 -4.60 -3.59
C PRO A 141 18.68 -4.12 -3.90
N TYR A 142 19.49 -4.97 -4.52
CA TYR A 142 20.81 -4.61 -5.02
C TYR A 142 20.98 -5.09 -6.44
N HIS A 143 21.94 -4.48 -7.14
CA HIS A 143 22.34 -4.99 -8.44
C HIS A 143 22.98 -6.37 -8.26
N GLU A 144 22.29 -7.42 -8.70
CA GLU A 144 22.83 -8.77 -8.68
C GLU A 144 24.10 -8.80 -9.55
N LYS A 145 25.19 -9.30 -8.97
CA LYS A 145 26.44 -9.49 -9.71
C LYS A 145 26.34 -10.79 -10.49
N THR A 146 26.74 -10.78 -11.75
CA THR A 146 26.83 -11.99 -12.57
C THR A 146 28.04 -12.86 -12.23
N ARG A 147 28.93 -12.37 -11.36
CA ARG A 147 30.18 -13.01 -10.95
C ARG A 147 30.41 -12.87 -9.45
N ALA A 148 30.80 -13.97 -8.82
CA ALA A 148 31.40 -14.03 -7.50
C ALA A 148 32.88 -14.46 -7.60
N GLY A 149 33.64 -14.25 -6.53
CA GLY A 149 35.05 -14.59 -6.53
C GLY A 149 35.78 -14.22 -5.25
N LEU A 150 37.02 -14.70 -5.16
CA LEU A 150 37.96 -14.34 -4.11
C LEU A 150 39.28 -13.96 -4.79
N ASP A 151 39.66 -12.70 -4.64
CA ASP A 151 40.96 -12.21 -5.06
C ASP A 151 41.84 -12.03 -3.82
N VAL A 152 43.01 -12.63 -3.84
CA VAL A 152 44.05 -12.49 -2.81
C VAL A 152 45.23 -11.79 -3.46
N ALA A 153 45.64 -10.66 -2.90
CA ALA A 153 46.79 -9.89 -3.37
C ALA A 153 47.94 -9.90 -2.36
N ASP A 154 49.16 -9.68 -2.84
CA ASP A 154 50.32 -9.41 -2.00
C ASP A 154 50.27 -7.98 -1.43
N CYS A 155 51.24 -7.63 -0.58
CA CYS A 155 51.35 -6.30 0.03
C CYS A 155 51.57 -5.15 -0.98
N ARG A 156 51.93 -5.46 -2.22
CA ARG A 156 52.10 -4.50 -3.34
C ARG A 156 50.84 -4.42 -4.20
N GLY A 157 49.75 -5.09 -3.81
CA GLY A 157 48.50 -5.16 -4.56
C GLY A 157 48.57 -6.09 -5.77
N LYS A 158 49.61 -6.92 -5.91
CA LYS A 158 49.72 -7.88 -7.02
C LYS A 158 48.89 -9.14 -6.72
N PRO A 159 48.10 -9.65 -7.68
CA PRO A 159 47.30 -10.84 -7.45
C PRO A 159 48.19 -12.06 -7.19
N LEU A 160 47.99 -12.72 -6.03
CA LEU A 160 48.58 -14.01 -5.66
C LEU A 160 47.63 -15.17 -6.00
N HIS A 161 46.34 -14.95 -5.82
CA HIS A 161 45.30 -15.91 -6.15
C HIS A 161 44.05 -15.19 -6.61
N GLY A 162 43.35 -15.74 -7.59
CA GLY A 162 42.08 -15.22 -8.08
C GLY A 162 41.16 -16.37 -8.40
N PHE A 163 40.02 -16.43 -7.72
CA PHE A 163 38.94 -17.36 -8.03
C PHE A 163 37.76 -16.57 -8.57
N ARG A 164 37.19 -17.02 -9.69
CA ARG A 164 36.00 -16.41 -10.31
C ARG A 164 34.98 -17.48 -10.64
N TYR A 165 33.73 -17.23 -10.26
CA TYR A 165 32.60 -18.07 -10.58
C TYR A 165 31.44 -17.22 -11.13
N PRO A 166 30.82 -17.60 -12.26
CA PRO A 166 31.23 -18.68 -13.16
C PRO A 166 32.59 -18.37 -13.84
N TYR A 167 33.35 -19.42 -14.18
CA TYR A 167 34.69 -19.28 -14.79
C TYR A 167 34.69 -18.52 -16.11
N ARG A 168 33.57 -18.58 -16.84
CA ARG A 168 33.32 -17.82 -18.07
C ARG A 168 32.21 -16.83 -17.79
N ALA A 169 32.57 -15.57 -17.65
CA ALA A 169 31.66 -14.46 -17.49
C ALA A 169 32.21 -13.24 -18.25
N TYR A 170 31.32 -12.43 -18.80
CA TYR A 170 31.70 -11.13 -19.38
C TYR A 170 32.18 -10.20 -18.26
N ALA A 171 33.15 -9.33 -18.58
CA ALA A 171 33.72 -8.40 -17.61
C ALA A 171 32.73 -7.29 -17.22
N ASP A 172 31.87 -6.92 -18.17
CA ASP A 172 30.85 -5.89 -18.11
C ASP A 172 29.74 -6.22 -19.14
N PHE A 173 28.60 -5.53 -19.04
CA PHE A 173 27.45 -5.61 -19.94
C PHE A 173 26.94 -4.20 -20.26
#